data_AF-A0A964VEN3-F1
#
_entry.id   AF-A0A964VEN3-F1
#
_cell.length_a   1.000
_cell.length_b   1.000
_cell.length_c   1.000
_cell.angle_alpha   90.00
_cell.angle_beta   90.00
_cell.angle_gamma   90.00
#
_symmetry.space_group_name_H-M   'P 1'
#
loop_
_entity.id
_entity.type
_entity.pdbx_description
1 polymer ?
#
loop_
_entity_poly.entity_id
_entity_poly.type
_entity_poly.pdbx_seq_one_letter_code
_entity_poly.pdbx_strand_id
1 'polypeptide(L)'
;MEAPNSEHKSPYVIDMEARERWESLDLARLHEVNREEIEKLLGKVRATGVKSLTVNERAFMDRMAEAHDRAGGRPRNGAHPPTRQLPRPS
;
A
#
# COMPACT_ATOMS: atom_id res chain seq x y z
N MET A 1 -32.09 10.54 -15.88
CA MET A 1 -31.71 9.35 -15.08
C MET A 1 -30.55 8.76 -15.85
N GLU A 2 -29.31 8.79 -15.37
CA GLU A 2 -28.79 7.89 -14.33
C GLU A 2 -27.69 8.61 -13.50
N ALA A 3 -27.72 8.47 -12.17
CA ALA A 3 -26.59 8.90 -11.35
C ALA A 3 -25.41 7.95 -11.61
N PRO A 4 -24.18 8.45 -11.82
CA PRO A 4 -23.02 7.59 -11.98
C PRO A 4 -22.88 6.77 -10.69
N ASN A 5 -22.66 5.47 -10.84
CA ASN A 5 -22.28 4.56 -9.78
C ASN A 5 -21.17 5.22 -8.94
N SER A 6 -21.54 5.82 -7.81
CA SER A 6 -20.62 6.52 -6.92
C SER A 6 -19.74 5.51 -6.19
N GLU A 7 -18.79 4.89 -6.91
CA GLU A 7 -17.56 4.23 -6.46
C GLU A 7 -17.59 3.67 -5.02
N HIS A 8 -18.68 3.02 -4.62
CA HIS A 8 -18.79 2.43 -3.30
C HIS A 8 -18.18 1.04 -3.44
N LYS A 9 -16.85 1.00 -3.43
CA LYS A 9 -16.13 -0.27 -3.31
C LYS A 9 -16.69 -0.96 -2.07
N SER A 10 -17.30 -2.13 -2.27
CA SER A 10 -17.79 -2.94 -1.16
C SER A 10 -16.62 -3.15 -0.20
N PRO A 11 -16.83 -3.08 1.13
CA PRO A 11 -15.76 -3.27 2.11
C PRO A 11 -14.98 -4.57 1.87
N TYR A 12 -15.62 -5.58 1.28
CA TYR A 12 -14.99 -6.82 0.83
C TYR A 12 -13.98 -6.64 -0.31
N VAL A 13 -14.28 -5.81 -1.31
CA VAL A 13 -13.37 -5.52 -2.43
C VAL A 13 -12.14 -4.77 -1.92
N ILE A 14 -12.33 -3.81 -1.01
CA ILE A 14 -11.22 -3.07 -0.38
C ILE A 14 -10.32 -4.03 0.42
N ASP A 15 -10.91 -4.99 1.13
CA ASP A 15 -10.23 -6.02 1.91
C ASP A 15 -9.39 -6.95 1.01
N MET A 16 -9.96 -7.37 -0.13
CA MET A 16 -9.24 -8.16 -1.14
C MET A 16 -8.08 -7.40 -1.76
N GLU A 17 -8.30 -6.16 -2.21
CA GLU A 17 -7.24 -5.33 -2.80
C GLU A 17 -6.13 -5.01 -1.78
N ALA A 18 -6.47 -4.85 -0.49
CA ALA A 18 -5.50 -4.67 0.58
C ALA A 18 -4.66 -5.94 0.77
N ARG A 19 -5.30 -7.10 0.81
CA ARG A 19 -4.62 -8.39 0.90
C ARG A 19 -3.64 -8.59 -0.25
N GLU A 20 -4.08 -8.42 -1.49
CA GLU A 20 -3.22 -8.61 -2.67
C GLU A 20 -1.98 -7.71 -2.65
N ARG A 21 -2.15 -6.45 -2.22
CA ARG A 21 -1.04 -5.51 -2.03
C ARG A 21 -0.03 -5.99 -0.98
N TRP A 22 -0.51 -6.49 0.16
CA TRP A 22 0.36 -6.98 1.22
C TRP A 22 1.06 -8.30 0.85
N GLU A 23 0.40 -9.18 0.11
CA GLU A 23 1.01 -10.43 -0.37
C GLU A 23 2.08 -10.19 -1.45
N SER A 24 2.06 -9.03 -2.10
CA SER A 24 3.06 -8.62 -3.11
C SER A 24 4.30 -7.93 -2.53
N LEU A 25 4.39 -7.81 -1.20
CA LEU A 25 5.54 -7.21 -0.52
C LEU A 25 6.79 -8.09 -0.69
N ASP A 26 7.88 -7.50 -1.18
CA ASP A 26 9.17 -8.18 -1.22
C ASP A 26 9.82 -8.17 0.18
N LEU A 27 9.51 -9.22 0.95
CA LEU A 27 9.98 -9.39 2.32
C LEU A 27 11.51 -9.48 2.43
N ALA A 28 12.21 -9.84 1.34
CA ALA A 28 13.66 -9.93 1.29
C ALA A 28 14.36 -8.57 1.38
N ARG A 29 13.68 -7.50 0.95
CA ARG A 29 14.16 -6.11 1.06
C ARG A 29 13.82 -5.43 2.39
N LEU A 30 13.06 -6.10 3.25
CA LEU A 30 12.67 -5.57 4.55
C LEU A 30 13.68 -5.94 5.63
N HIS A 31 13.81 -5.07 6.63
CA HIS A 31 14.59 -5.36 7.83
C HIS A 31 14.01 -6.60 8.53
N GLU A 32 14.85 -7.46 9.09
CA GLU A 32 14.46 -8.74 9.72
C GLU A 32 13.27 -8.62 10.68
N VAL A 33 13.34 -7.64 11.60
CA VAL A 33 12.24 -7.34 12.53
C VAL A 33 10.91 -7.06 11.82
N ASN A 34 10.93 -6.28 10.74
CA ASN A 34 9.70 -5.98 10.00
C ASN A 34 9.21 -7.19 9.19
N ARG A 35 10.14 -7.96 8.64
CA ARG A 35 9.83 -9.20 7.91
C ARG A 35 9.07 -10.16 8.80
N GLU A 36 9.59 -10.48 9.99
CA GLU A 36 8.94 -11.41 10.91
C GLU A 36 7.54 -10.95 11.32
N GLU A 37 7.36 -9.65 11.58
CA GLU A 37 6.07 -9.09 11.94
C GLU A 37 5.07 -9.16 10.77
N ILE A 38 5.50 -8.83 9.55
CA ILE A 38 4.64 -8.92 8.35
C ILE A 38 4.28 -10.38 8.05
N GLU A 39 5.22 -11.32 8.21
CA GLU A 39 4.94 -12.75 8.04
C GLU A 39 3.87 -13.25 8.99
N LYS A 40 3.93 -12.85 10.28
CA LYS A 40 2.90 -13.18 11.28
C LYS A 40 1.54 -12.60 10.88
N LEU A 41 1.51 -11.34 10.46
CA LEU A 41 0.27 -10.66 10.06
C LEU A 41 -0.31 -11.25 8.76
N LEU A 42 0.52 -11.57 7.77
CA LEU A 42 0.11 -12.26 6.55
C LEU A 42 -0.45 -13.65 6.86
N GLY A 43 0.17 -14.40 7.77
CA GLY A 43 -0.35 -15.67 8.26
C GLY A 43 -1.76 -15.52 8.85
N LYS A 44 -1.96 -14.51 9.70
CA LYS A 44 -3.27 -14.19 10.30
C LYS A 44 -4.31 -13.81 9.24
N VAL A 45 -3.93 -13.00 8.25
CA VAL A 45 -4.79 -12.63 7.11
C VAL A 45 -5.17 -13.84 6.28
N ARG A 46 -4.22 -14.73 5.95
CA ARG A 46 -4.48 -15.94 5.17
C ARG A 46 -5.43 -16.89 5.90
N ALA A 47 -5.28 -17.02 7.21
CA ALA A 47 -6.09 -17.92 8.03
C ALA A 47 -7.50 -17.38 8.30
N THR A 48 -7.66 -16.07 8.52
CA THR A 48 -8.91 -15.52 9.09
C THR A 48 -9.47 -14.30 8.33
N GLY A 49 -8.75 -13.78 7.35
CA GLY A 49 -9.10 -12.60 6.57
C GLY A 49 -8.55 -11.29 7.15
N VAL A 50 -8.58 -10.22 6.35
CA VAL A 50 -8.04 -8.91 6.72
C VAL A 50 -8.92 -8.19 7.77
N LYS A 51 -10.16 -8.62 7.97
CA LYS A 51 -11.03 -8.20 9.09
C LYS A 51 -10.56 -8.62 10.48
N SER A 52 -9.68 -9.63 10.58
CA SER A 52 -9.16 -10.10 11.87
C SER A 52 -8.00 -9.27 12.39
N LEU A 53 -7.51 -8.35 11.58
CA LEU A 53 -6.49 -7.39 11.97
C LEU A 53 -7.13 -6.22 12.71
N THR A 54 -6.43 -5.76 13.73
CA THR A 54 -6.69 -4.49 14.38
C THR A 54 -6.39 -3.33 13.44
N VAL A 55 -6.93 -2.15 13.77
CA VAL A 55 -6.70 -0.91 13.03
C VAL A 55 -5.19 -0.60 12.91
N ASN A 56 -4.43 -0.85 13.99
CA ASN A 56 -2.99 -0.62 14.01
C ASN A 56 -2.21 -1.59 13.12
N GLU A 57 -2.56 -2.88 13.14
CA GLU A 57 -1.94 -3.89 12.26
C GLU A 57 -2.22 -3.60 10.78
N ARG A 58 -3.46 -3.19 10.46
CA ARG A 58 -3.83 -2.76 9.10
C ARG A 58 -3.04 -1.54 8.67
N ALA A 59 -2.96 -0.51 9.51
CA ALA A 59 -2.20 0.70 9.22
C ALA A 59 -0.71 0.43 9.05
N PHE A 60 -0.15 -0.50 9.83
CA PHE A 60 1.23 -0.93 9.69
C PHE A 60 1.48 -1.57 8.33
N MET A 61 0.67 -2.55 7.92
CA MET A 61 0.84 -3.20 6.62
C MET A 61 0.60 -2.26 5.43
N ASP A 62 -0.34 -1.32 5.55
CA ASP A 62 -0.57 -0.31 4.51
C ASP A 62 0.65 0.60 4.33
N ARG A 63 1.25 1.08 5.44
CA ARG A 63 2.51 1.85 5.41
C ARG A 63 3.68 1.05 4.80
N MET A 64 3.76 -0.25 5.09
CA MET A 64 4.79 -1.11 4.52
C MET A 64 4.59 -1.32 3.01
N ALA A 65 3.35 -1.48 2.55
CA ALA A 65 3.01 -1.52 1.12
C ALA A 65 3.34 -0.20 0.42
N GLU A 66 3.00 0.94 1.02
CA GLU A 66 3.38 2.24 0.48
C GLU A 66 4.90 2.45 0.45
N ALA A 67 5.62 2.04 1.50
CA ALA A 67 7.07 2.14 1.56
C ALA A 67 7.73 1.23 0.52
N HIS A 68 7.19 0.04 0.31
CA HIS A 68 7.62 -0.89 -0.72
C HIS A 68 7.39 -0.35 -2.14
N ASP A 69 6.24 0.28 -2.41
CA ASP A 69 5.97 0.96 -3.68
C ASP A 69 6.99 2.09 -3.96
N ARG A 70 7.28 2.90 -2.92
CA ARG A 70 8.27 3.99 -3.00
C ARG A 70 9.70 3.47 -3.16
N ALA A 71 10.08 2.40 -2.47
CA ALA A 71 11.42 1.81 -2.53
C ALA A 71 11.64 0.95 -3.78
N GLY A 72 10.56 0.40 -4.35
CA GLY A 72 10.55 -0.45 -5.55
C GLY A 72 10.63 0.30 -6.87
N GLY A 73 10.54 1.64 -6.86
CA GLY A 73 10.79 2.44 -8.06
C GLY A 73 9.85 2.12 -9.24
N ARG A 74 8.55 1.88 -8.99
CA ARG A 74 7.58 2.10 -10.06
C ARG A 74 7.45 3.62 -10.21
N PRO A 75 7.73 4.22 -11.39
CA PRO A 75 7.47 5.64 -11.55
C PRO A 75 5.99 5.85 -11.27
N ARG A 76 5.67 6.74 -10.32
CA ARG A 76 4.37 7.38 -10.24
C ARG A 76 4.16 8.06 -11.59
N ASN A 77 3.53 7.36 -12.52
CA ASN A 77 3.05 7.95 -13.75
C ASN A 77 1.95 8.94 -13.33
N GLY A 78 2.34 10.20 -13.06
CA GLY A 78 1.40 11.27 -12.74
C GLY A 78 1.75 12.29 -11.65
N ALA A 79 3.00 12.47 -11.21
CA ALA A 79 3.33 13.61 -10.34
C ALA A 79 4.63 14.29 -10.74
N HIS A 80 4.47 15.47 -11.35
CA HIS A 80 5.51 16.40 -11.80
C HIS A 80 6.49 16.72 -10.64
N PRO A 81 7.81 16.77 -10.88
CA PRO A 81 8.71 17.40 -9.92
C PRO A 81 8.42 18.92 -9.89
N PRO A 82 8.50 19.58 -8.73
CA PRO A 82 8.41 21.04 -8.68
C PRO A 82 9.57 21.59 -9.51
N THR A 83 9.23 22.34 -10.55
CA THR A 83 10.18 22.98 -11.46
C THR A 83 11.11 23.87 -10.63
N ARG A 84 12.35 23.42 -10.40
CA ARG A 84 13.42 24.26 -9.87
C ARG A 84 13.80 25.25 -10.97
N GLN A 85 13.15 26.41 -10.97
CA GLN A 85 13.45 27.51 -11.86
C GLN A 85 14.89 27.99 -11.57
N LEU A 86 15.81 27.75 -12.50
CA LEU A 86 17.14 28.37 -12.49
C LEU A 86 17.02 29.85 -12.95
N PRO A 87 17.93 30.74 -12.53
CA PRO A 87 17.76 32.18 -12.68
C PRO A 87 17.99 32.62 -14.14
N ARG A 88 17.25 33.65 -14.56
CA ARG A 88 17.41 34.29 -15.88
C ARG A 88 18.60 35.26 -15.83
N PRO A 89 19.52 35.24 -16.81
CA PRO A 89 20.59 36.22 -16.90
C PRO A 89 20.10 37.52 -17.55
N SER A 90 20.62 38.65 -17.10
CA SER A 90 20.81 39.88 -17.89
C SER A 90 21.97 40.67 -17.29
#